data_AF-A0A7S3CEK1-F1
#
_entry.id   AF-A0A7S3CEK1-F1
#
_cell.length_a   1.000
_cell.length_b   1.000
_cell.length_c   1.000
_cell.angle_alpha   90.00
_cell.angle_beta   90.00
_cell.angle_gamma   90.00
#
_symmetry.space_group_name_H-M   'P 1'
#
loop_
_entity.id
_entity.type
_entity.pdbx_description
1 polymer ?
#
loop_
_entity_poly.entity_id
_entity_poly.type
_entity_poly.pdbx_seq_one_letter_code
_entity_poly.pdbx_strand_id
1 'polypeptide(L)'
;GLRLAKGSGAAVLEGRPAGALGLPQYSTLNKYYVQDAIEACREDVHEIVHLRGGAVYVAGSAGQMPKDVRAAIAAAIGGRQGLSEAEAEAYMRNLESSRRYQVE
;
A
#
# COMPACT_ATOMS: atom_id res chain seq x y z
N GLY A 1 33.73 -8.11 19.55
CA GLY A 1 33.42 -8.82 18.29
C GLY A 1 32.02 -8.44 17.86
N LEU A 2 31.91 -7.56 16.86
CA LEU A 2 30.64 -7.09 16.31
C LEU A 2 30.18 -8.11 15.26
N ARG A 3 29.03 -8.76 15.47
CA ARG A 3 28.39 -9.59 14.43
C ARG A 3 27.34 -8.74 13.71
N LEU A 4 27.68 -8.35 12.49
CA LEU A 4 26.77 -7.81 11.49
C LEU A 4 25.94 -8.97 10.94
N ALA A 5 24.62 -8.96 11.15
CA ALA A 5 23.70 -9.82 10.41
C ALA A 5 23.31 -9.11 9.11
N LYS A 6 23.93 -9.52 8.00
CA LYS A 6 23.43 -9.25 6.64
C LYS A 6 22.41 -10.33 6.29
N GLY A 7 21.30 -9.92 5.67
CA GLY A 7 20.63 -10.74 4.66
C GLY A 7 19.12 -10.96 4.86
N SER A 8 18.37 -10.39 3.93
CA SER A 8 17.11 -10.89 3.36
C SER A 8 15.93 -11.15 4.29
N GLY A 9 15.14 -10.10 4.50
CA GLY A 9 13.72 -10.21 4.80
C GLY A 9 12.86 -10.25 3.54
N ALA A 10 13.25 -11.02 2.52
CA ALA A 10 12.32 -11.48 1.48
C ALA A 10 11.52 -12.66 2.07
N ALA A 11 10.71 -12.37 3.09
CA ALA A 11 9.92 -13.38 3.77
C ALA A 11 8.63 -13.61 2.98
N VAL A 12 8.73 -14.50 1.98
CA VAL A 12 7.68 -15.42 1.52
C VAL A 12 6.27 -14.81 1.35
N LEU A 13 5.98 -14.34 0.13
CA LEU A 13 4.62 -14.10 -0.36
C LEU A 13 4.10 -15.28 -1.21
N GLU A 14 4.45 -16.52 -0.85
CA GLU A 14 3.73 -17.70 -1.34
C GLU A 14 2.75 -18.16 -0.25
N GLY A 15 1.46 -18.06 -0.54
CA GLY A 15 0.42 -18.76 0.22
C GLY A 15 -0.19 -18.05 1.44
N ARG A 16 -0.01 -16.74 1.65
CA ARG A 16 -0.83 -16.03 2.65
C ARG A 16 -2.24 -15.84 2.10
N PRO A 17 -3.30 -16.43 2.69
CA PRO A 17 -4.66 -16.11 2.28
C PRO A 17 -4.90 -14.62 2.56
N ALA A 18 -5.67 -13.96 1.69
CA ALA A 18 -5.98 -12.53 1.78
C ALA A 18 -6.67 -12.08 3.11
N GLY A 19 -6.91 -13.00 4.05
CA GLY A 19 -7.40 -12.73 5.41
C GLY A 19 -6.34 -12.83 6.54
N ALA A 20 -5.08 -13.14 6.24
CA ALA A 20 -4.03 -13.30 7.27
C ALA A 20 -3.45 -11.97 7.78
N LEU A 21 -3.97 -10.82 7.35
CA LEU A 21 -3.45 -9.49 7.71
C LEU A 21 -3.80 -9.05 9.15
N GLY A 22 -4.59 -9.82 9.88
CA GLY A 22 -4.94 -9.49 11.27
C GLY A 22 -5.68 -8.15 11.39
N LEU A 23 -6.42 -7.75 10.35
CA LEU A 23 -7.12 -6.47 10.32
C LEU A 23 -8.19 -6.42 11.44
N PRO A 24 -8.34 -5.29 12.15
CA PRO A 24 -9.35 -5.16 13.17
C PRO A 24 -10.75 -5.36 12.59
N GLN A 25 -11.63 -5.98 13.36
CA GLN A 25 -13.05 -6.08 13.00
C GLN A 25 -13.66 -4.68 12.96
N TYR A 26 -14.51 -4.43 11.96
CA TYR A 26 -15.29 -3.19 11.88
C TYR A 26 -16.10 -2.98 13.16
N SER A 27 -15.90 -1.82 13.79
CA SER A 27 -16.66 -1.39 14.97
C SER A 27 -17.15 0.03 14.75
N THR A 28 -18.37 0.32 15.19
CA THR A 28 -18.94 1.68 15.17
C THR A 28 -18.27 2.61 16.18
N LEU A 29 -17.57 2.07 17.18
CA LEU A 29 -16.84 2.82 18.21
C LEU A 29 -15.41 3.15 17.78
N ASN A 30 -14.78 2.29 16.97
CA ASN A 30 -13.45 2.51 16.43
C ASN A 30 -13.47 2.13 14.95
N LYS A 31 -13.81 3.12 14.11
CA LYS A 31 -13.92 2.91 12.67
C LYS A 31 -12.53 2.62 12.11
N TYR A 32 -12.44 1.50 11.41
CA TYR A 32 -11.25 1.11 10.68
C TYR A 32 -11.60 1.09 9.19
N TYR A 33 -10.87 1.86 8.41
CA TYR A 33 -11.11 2.05 6.99
C TYR A 33 -10.02 1.38 6.14
N VAL A 34 -10.22 1.38 4.83
CA VAL A 34 -9.29 0.75 3.88
C VAL A 34 -7.93 1.45 3.90
N GLN A 35 -7.88 2.78 4.02
CA GLN A 35 -6.62 3.51 4.15
C GLN A 35 -5.80 3.11 5.39
N ASP A 36 -6.47 2.77 6.49
CA ASP A 36 -5.80 2.31 7.72
C ASP A 36 -5.20 0.91 7.52
N ALA A 37 -5.90 0.05 6.75
CA ALA A 37 -5.39 -1.26 6.35
C ALA A 37 -4.17 -1.13 5.43
N ILE A 38 -4.20 -0.20 4.47
CA ILE A 38 -3.08 0.07 3.56
C ILE A 38 -1.85 0.52 4.35
N GLU A 39 -2.01 1.43 5.32
CA GLU A 39 -0.89 1.86 6.16
C GLU A 39 -0.34 0.72 7.01
N ALA A 40 -1.21 -0.09 7.62
CA ALA A 40 -0.78 -1.26 8.40
C ALA A 40 -0.01 -2.29 7.54
N CYS A 41 -0.32 -2.36 6.25
CA CYS A 41 0.29 -3.29 5.29
C CYS A 41 1.26 -2.61 4.31
N ARG A 42 1.73 -1.39 4.63
CA ARG A 42 2.53 -0.54 3.72
C ARG A 42 3.72 -1.23 3.08
N GLU A 43 4.33 -2.16 3.81
CA GLU A 43 5.50 -2.93 3.36
C GLU A 43 5.15 -3.89 2.23
N ASP A 44 4.05 -4.62 2.37
CA ASP A 44 3.53 -5.52 1.34
C ASP A 44 3.02 -4.72 0.14
N VAL A 45 2.36 -3.58 0.39
CA VAL A 45 1.90 -2.67 -0.67
C VAL A 45 3.07 -2.17 -1.50
N HIS A 46 4.15 -1.71 -0.85
CA HIS A 46 5.36 -1.28 -1.54
C HIS A 46 5.99 -2.43 -2.35
N GLU A 47 6.17 -3.60 -1.75
CA GLU A 47 6.72 -4.79 -2.44
C GLU A 47 5.90 -5.14 -3.69
N ILE A 48 4.57 -5.23 -3.56
CA ILE A 48 3.69 -5.64 -4.65
C ILE A 48 3.62 -4.57 -5.75
N VAL A 49 3.35 -3.32 -5.40
CA VAL A 49 3.08 -2.24 -6.36
C VAL A 49 4.36 -1.72 -7.00
N HIS A 50 5.40 -1.50 -6.19
CA HIS A 50 6.65 -0.92 -6.65
C HIS A 50 7.62 -1.97 -7.17
N LEU A 51 7.96 -2.99 -6.36
CA LEU A 51 9.03 -3.93 -6.70
C LEU A 51 8.58 -5.01 -7.68
N ARG A 52 7.31 -5.44 -7.62
CA ARG A 52 6.76 -6.51 -8.48
C ARG A 52 5.89 -6.01 -9.63
N GLY A 53 5.66 -4.70 -9.73
CA GLY A 53 4.87 -4.10 -10.81
C GLY A 53 3.37 -4.40 -10.73
N GLY A 54 2.85 -4.67 -9.54
CA GLY A 54 1.42 -4.91 -9.30
C GLY A 54 0.53 -3.73 -9.67
N ALA A 55 -0.78 -3.99 -9.71
CA ALA A 55 -1.82 -3.02 -10.01
C ALA A 55 -2.81 -2.90 -8.84
N VAL A 56 -3.37 -1.71 -8.68
CA VAL A 56 -4.36 -1.34 -7.64
C VAL A 56 -5.69 -1.03 -8.32
N TYR A 57 -6.76 -1.63 -7.79
CA TYR A 57 -8.13 -1.40 -8.22
C TYR A 57 -8.93 -0.91 -7.02
N VAL A 58 -9.63 0.21 -7.18
CA VAL A 58 -10.45 0.82 -6.13
C VAL A 58 -11.88 0.91 -6.65
N ALA A 59 -12.80 0.18 -6.03
CA ALA A 59 -14.21 0.21 -6.39
C ALA A 59 -15.04 0.70 -5.20
N GLY A 60 -16.02 1.57 -5.43
CA GLY A 60 -16.95 1.99 -4.39
C GLY A 60 -17.59 3.35 -4.64
N SER A 61 -18.20 3.94 -3.61
CA SER A 61 -18.80 5.26 -3.77
C SER A 61 -17.72 6.31 -4.08
N ALA A 62 -17.91 7.04 -5.19
CA ALA A 62 -16.99 8.05 -5.73
C ALA A 62 -16.82 9.31 -4.84
N GLY A 63 -17.11 9.21 -3.54
CA GLY A 63 -16.97 10.28 -2.57
C GLY A 63 -15.55 10.39 -2.05
N GLN A 64 -15.40 10.33 -0.73
CA GLN A 64 -14.13 10.57 -0.07
C GLN A 64 -13.18 9.35 -0.10
N MET A 65 -13.74 8.13 -0.09
CA MET A 65 -12.97 6.90 0.04
C MET A 65 -11.88 6.72 -1.04
N PRO A 66 -12.14 6.93 -2.35
CA PRO A 66 -11.10 6.77 -3.36
C PRO A 66 -9.92 7.74 -3.21
N LYS A 67 -10.19 8.95 -2.67
CA LYS A 67 -9.16 9.96 -2.42
C LYS A 67 -8.26 9.54 -1.26
N ASP A 68 -8.86 9.07 -0.17
CA ASP A 68 -8.13 8.61 1.02
C ASP A 68 -7.29 7.37 0.70
N VAL A 69 -7.83 6.44 -0.10
CA VAL A 69 -7.09 5.26 -0.58
C VAL A 69 -5.91 5.67 -1.47
N ARG A 70 -6.10 6.59 -2.42
CA ARG A 70 -5.02 7.08 -3.28
C ARG A 70 -3.87 7.68 -2.46
N ALA A 71 -4.21 8.50 -1.46
CA ALA A 71 -3.24 9.11 -0.56
C ALA A 71 -2.47 8.05 0.25
N ALA A 72 -3.15 7.04 0.78
CA ALA A 72 -2.51 5.95 1.53
C ALA A 72 -1.54 5.13 0.65
N ILE A 73 -1.91 4.84 -0.59
CA ILE A 73 -1.02 4.15 -1.54
C ILE A 73 0.22 5.02 -1.85
N ALA A 74 0.04 6.32 -2.08
CA ALA A 74 1.13 7.25 -2.31
C ALA A 74 2.10 7.29 -1.12
N ALA A 75 1.57 7.33 0.11
CA ALA A 75 2.34 7.30 1.35
C ALA A 75 3.11 5.98 1.53
N ALA A 76 2.46 4.84 1.29
CA ALA A 76 3.10 3.52 1.38
C ALA A 76 4.28 3.38 0.41
N ILE A 77 4.18 3.99 -0.77
CA ILE A 77 5.25 3.99 -1.77
C ILE A 77 6.36 4.99 -1.41
N GLY A 78 5.99 6.23 -1.02
CA GLY A 78 6.93 7.30 -0.71
C GLY A 78 7.74 7.07 0.59
N GLY A 79 7.13 6.44 1.59
CA GLY A 79 7.69 6.31 2.95
C GLY A 79 8.95 5.44 3.08
N ARG A 80 9.23 4.54 2.13
CA ARG A 80 10.50 3.78 2.07
C ARG A 80 11.54 4.40 1.15
N GLN A 81 11.10 5.21 0.20
CA GLN A 81 11.97 5.78 -0.83
C GLN A 81 12.52 7.16 -0.45
N GLY A 82 12.04 7.76 0.65
CA GLY A 82 12.41 9.12 1.02
C GLY A 82 11.96 10.15 -0.01
N LEU A 83 10.92 9.81 -0.80
CA LEU A 83 10.39 10.67 -1.84
C LEU A 83 9.76 11.90 -1.22
N SER A 84 10.00 13.04 -1.85
CA SER A 84 9.21 14.23 -1.63
C SER A 84 7.74 13.98 -2.03
N GLU A 85 6.84 14.79 -1.49
CA GLU A 85 5.42 14.76 -1.86
C GLU A 85 5.21 14.89 -3.38
N ALA A 86 6.02 15.72 -4.04
CA ALA A 86 5.98 15.91 -5.48
C ALA A 86 6.38 14.64 -6.27
N GLU A 87 7.37 13.89 -5.77
CA GLU A 87 7.81 12.63 -6.38
C GLU A 87 6.80 11.50 -6.14
N ALA A 88 6.21 11.42 -4.94
CA ALA A 88 5.14 10.47 -4.66
C ALA A 88 3.93 10.73 -5.57
N GLU A 89 3.57 11.99 -5.78
CA GLU A 89 2.49 12.38 -6.69
C GLU A 89 2.84 12.08 -8.16
N ALA A 90 4.09 12.31 -8.58
CA ALA A 90 4.55 11.92 -9.91
C ALA A 90 4.50 10.40 -10.12
N TYR A 91 4.82 9.62 -9.09
CA TYR A 91 4.72 8.17 -9.11
C TYR A 91 3.27 7.72 -9.30
N MET A 92 2.33 8.30 -8.55
CA MET A 92 0.90 7.98 -8.69
C MET A 92 0.38 8.28 -10.09
N ARG A 93 0.74 9.43 -10.67
CA ARG A 93 0.37 9.74 -12.07
C ARG A 93 0.89 8.70 -13.07
N ASN A 94 2.09 8.16 -12.83
CA ASN A 94 2.65 7.10 -13.66
C ASN A 94 1.90 5.76 -13.48
N LEU A 95 1.43 5.44 -12.27
CA LEU A 95 0.56 4.28 -12.06
C LEU A 95 -0.75 4.42 -12.82
N GLU A 96 -1.38 5.59 -12.74
CA GLU A 96 -2.64 5.89 -13.43
C GLU A 96 -2.48 5.81 -14.96
N SER A 97 -1.45 6.46 -15.51
CA SER A 97 -1.20 6.44 -16.96
C SER A 97 -0.82 5.06 -17.50
N SER A 98 -0.15 4.24 -16.69
CA SER A 98 0.17 2.84 -17.02
C SER A 98 -0.97 1.86 -16.75
N ARG A 99 -2.16 2.34 -16.37
CA ARG A 99 -3.34 1.53 -16.00
C ARG A 99 -3.10 0.57 -14.83
N ARG A 100 -2.12 0.86 -13.99
CA ARG A 100 -1.82 0.09 -12.76
C ARG A 100 -2.46 0.70 -11.53
N TYR A 101 -3.16 1.82 -11.65
CA TYR A 101 -4.09 2.33 -10.64
C TYR A 101 -5.41 2.69 -11.35
N GLN A 102 -6.49 2.01 -10.98
CA GLN A 102 -7.81 2.18 -11.60
C GLN A 102 -8.87 2.36 -10.52
N VAL A 103 -9.80 3.30 -10.77
CA VAL A 103 -10.91 3.60 -9.87
C VAL A 103 -12.22 3.45 -10.64
N GLU A 104 -13.19 2.73 -10.07
CA GLU A 104 -14.54 2.52 -10.61
C GLU A 104 -15.65 2.94 -9.63
#